data_AF-A0A922WYE7-F1
#
_entry.id   AF-A0A922WYE7-F1
#
_cell.length_a   1.000
_cell.length_b   1.000
_cell.length_c   1.000
_cell.angle_alpha   90.00
_cell.angle_beta   90.00
_cell.angle_gamma   90.00
#
_symmetry.space_group_name_H-M   'P 1'
#
loop_
_entity.id
_entity.type
_entity.pdbx_description
1 polymer ?
#
loop_
_entity_poly.entity_id
_entity_poly.type
_entity_poly.pdbx_seq_one_letter_code
_entity_poly.pdbx_strand_id
1 'polypeptide(L)'
;MLTRKHSIEGKHPFGRAAELFNTLDADAAMKLAMVAGDVTLVLDDTGTILDAAFDPREFPAFAGWVGTNWIETVTDESRPEIMEMLAAARRGEVQHWRQVNHPSRDGDVPIRYAVLSVN
;
A
#
# COMPACT_ATOMS: atom_id res chain seq x y z
N MET A 1 -1.74 4.58 -24.64
CA MET A 1 -2.13 3.26 -24.10
C MET A 1 -1.36 3.02 -22.82
N LEU A 2 -1.92 3.42 -21.67
CA LEU A 2 -1.36 3.09 -20.36
C LEU A 2 -1.63 1.60 -20.12
N THR A 3 -0.58 0.80 -20.20
CA THR A 3 -0.62 -0.65 -20.01
C THR A 3 -1.31 -1.00 -18.69
N ARG A 4 -2.27 -1.93 -18.75
CA ARG A 4 -2.95 -2.64 -17.64
C ARG A 4 -1.99 -3.40 -16.69
N LYS A 5 -0.72 -3.01 -16.59
CA LYS A 5 0.33 -3.71 -15.83
C LYS A 5 0.12 -3.59 -14.32
N HIS A 6 -0.60 -2.57 -13.87
CA HIS A 6 -0.73 -2.17 -12.47
C HIS A 6 -2.20 -2.10 -12.02
N SER A 7 -2.99 -3.10 -12.40
CA SER A 7 -4.30 -3.41 -11.83
C SER A 7 -4.32 -4.89 -11.48
N ILE A 8 -5.13 -5.28 -10.49
CA ILE A 8 -5.50 -6.69 -10.31
C ILE A 8 -6.33 -7.20 -11.49
N GLU A 9 -7.00 -6.29 -12.19
CA GLU A 9 -7.78 -6.59 -13.39
C GLU A 9 -6.87 -7.10 -14.52
N GLY A 10 -7.21 -8.26 -15.08
CA GLY A 10 -6.43 -8.93 -16.11
C GLY A 10 -5.21 -9.71 -15.60
N LYS A 11 -5.01 -9.81 -14.28
CA LYS A 11 -4.04 -10.75 -13.70
C LYS A 11 -4.63 -12.15 -13.63
N HIS A 12 -3.79 -13.17 -13.77
CA HIS A 12 -4.19 -14.56 -13.51
C HIS A 12 -4.33 -14.74 -11.99
N PRO A 13 -5.52 -15.04 -11.46
CA PRO A 13 -5.71 -15.18 -10.02
C PRO A 13 -5.11 -16.47 -9.48
N PHE A 14 -4.95 -16.57 -8.16
CA PHE A 14 -4.69 -17.85 -7.49
C PHE A 14 -5.91 -18.77 -7.65
N GLY A 15 -5.78 -19.85 -8.44
CA GLY A 15 -6.89 -20.75 -8.76
C GLY A 15 -7.44 -21.55 -7.58
N ARG A 16 -6.71 -21.62 -6.46
CA ARG A 16 -7.09 -22.30 -5.21
C ARG A 16 -6.95 -21.37 -4.00
N ALA A 17 -7.18 -20.06 -4.19
CA ALA A 17 -6.96 -19.04 -3.16
C ALA A 17 -7.61 -19.39 -1.82
N ALA A 18 -8.90 -19.77 -1.81
CA ALA A 18 -9.63 -20.08 -0.58
C ALA A 18 -8.97 -21.22 0.22
N GLU A 19 -8.54 -22.29 -0.44
CA GLU A 19 -7.88 -23.42 0.22
C GLU A 19 -6.48 -23.04 0.74
N LEU A 20 -5.66 -22.43 -0.12
CA LEU A 20 -4.28 -22.10 0.20
C LEU A 20 -4.19 -21.00 1.26
N PHE A 21 -5.05 -19.98 1.18
CA PHE A 21 -4.99 -18.82 2.07
C PHE A 21 -5.64 -19.13 3.43
N ASN A 22 -6.56 -20.10 3.51
CA ASN A 22 -7.03 -20.61 4.80
C ASN A 22 -5.94 -21.33 5.62
N THR A 23 -4.87 -21.78 4.97
CA THR A 23 -3.72 -22.44 5.63
C THR A 23 -2.55 -21.50 5.90
N LEU A 24 -2.64 -20.24 5.45
CA LEU A 24 -1.59 -19.24 5.64
C LEU A 24 -1.63 -18.74 7.09
N ASP A 25 -0.52 -18.92 7.81
CA ASP A 25 -0.33 -18.28 9.11
C ASP A 25 0.12 -16.82 8.95
N ALA A 26 0.20 -16.10 10.07
CA ALA A 26 0.56 -14.69 10.09
C ALA A 26 1.99 -14.43 9.56
N ASP A 27 2.93 -15.34 9.82
CA ASP A 27 4.32 -15.21 9.37
C ASP A 27 4.43 -15.35 7.85
N ALA A 28 3.73 -16.33 7.26
CA ALA A 28 3.66 -16.49 5.82
C ALA A 28 2.94 -15.31 5.14
N ALA A 29 1.87 -14.78 5.75
CA ALA A 29 1.15 -13.62 5.20
C ALA A 29 2.01 -12.35 5.22
N MET A 30 2.72 -12.12 6.34
CA MET A 30 3.71 -11.05 6.47
C MET A 30 4.79 -11.16 5.39
N LYS A 31 5.40 -12.34 5.24
CA LYS A 31 6.44 -12.57 4.23
C LYS A 31 5.93 -12.36 2.80
N LEU A 32 4.71 -12.81 2.50
CA LEU A 32 4.10 -12.58 1.19
C LEU A 32 3.94 -11.09 0.90
N ALA A 33 3.47 -10.29 1.86
CA ALA A 33 3.33 -8.85 1.72
C ALA A 33 4.70 -8.16 1.54
N MET A 34 5.69 -8.51 2.36
CA MET A 34 7.05 -7.95 2.30
C MET A 34 7.76 -8.27 0.98
N VAL A 35 7.53 -9.45 0.39
CA VAL A 35 8.13 -9.84 -0.89
C VAL A 35 7.40 -9.21 -2.08
N ALA A 36 6.11 -8.90 -1.93
CA ALA A 36 5.30 -8.36 -3.01
C ALA A 36 5.49 -6.85 -3.25
N GLY A 37 5.93 -6.09 -2.24
CA GLY A 37 6.13 -4.65 -2.35
C GLY A 37 7.29 -4.13 -1.52
N ASP A 38 7.98 -3.12 -2.05
CA ASP A 38 9.11 -2.46 -1.37
C ASP A 38 8.67 -1.71 -0.10
N VAL A 39 7.39 -1.29 -0.06
CA VAL A 39 6.74 -0.64 1.08
C VAL A 39 5.33 -1.19 1.24
N THR A 40 5.01 -1.69 2.44
CA THR A 40 3.67 -2.13 2.83
C THR A 40 3.21 -1.35 4.06
N LEU A 41 1.98 -0.83 4.04
CA LEU A 41 1.36 -0.10 5.14
C LEU A 41 0.09 -0.83 5.59
N VAL A 42 -0.04 -1.06 6.89
CA VAL A 42 -1.29 -1.49 7.52
C VAL A 42 -1.99 -0.25 8.04
N LEU A 43 -3.21 -0.01 7.61
CA LEU A 43 -3.97 1.18 7.95
C LEU A 43 -5.21 0.81 8.77
N ASP A 44 -5.60 1.69 9.70
CA ASP A 44 -6.94 1.65 10.29
C ASP A 44 -7.99 2.27 9.36
N ASP A 45 -9.25 2.29 9.82
CA ASP A 45 -10.37 2.83 9.05
C ASP A 45 -10.30 4.36 8.87
N THR A 46 -9.49 5.08 9.65
CA THR A 46 -9.23 6.52 9.52
C THR A 46 -8.04 6.84 8.60
N GLY A 47 -7.26 5.83 8.21
CA GLY A 47 -6.03 5.99 7.42
C GLY A 47 -4.77 6.21 8.27
N THR A 48 -4.84 5.96 9.58
CA THR A 48 -3.67 5.94 10.46
C THR A 48 -2.84 4.69 10.19
N ILE A 49 -1.53 4.86 10.07
CA ILE A 49 -0.60 3.76 9.86
C ILE A 49 -0.42 3.01 11.18
N LEU A 50 -0.94 1.78 11.25
CA LEU A 50 -0.82 0.89 12.40
C LEU A 50 0.50 0.13 12.41
N ASP A 51 0.99 -0.24 11.22
CA ASP A 51 2.26 -0.94 11.04
C ASP A 51 2.80 -0.71 9.63
N ALA A 52 4.10 -0.92 9.43
CA ALA A 52 4.76 -0.73 8.14
C ALA A 52 5.93 -1.71 7.96
N ALA A 53 6.10 -2.20 6.73
CA ALA A 53 7.26 -2.99 6.32
C ALA A 53 7.94 -2.36 5.10
N PHE A 54 9.26 -2.13 5.18
CA PHE A 54 10.09 -1.52 4.15
C PHE A 54 11.58 -1.81 4.44
N ASP A 55 12.48 -1.61 3.48
CA ASP A 55 13.94 -1.63 3.75
C ASP A 55 14.36 -0.28 4.38
N PRO A 56 14.76 -0.23 5.66
CA PRO A 56 15.11 1.03 6.32
C PRO A 56 16.39 1.68 5.74
N ARG A 57 17.18 0.95 4.95
CA ARG A 57 18.34 1.51 4.24
C ARG A 57 17.91 2.29 3.00
N GLU A 58 16.82 1.88 2.37
CA GLU A 58 16.25 2.55 1.19
C GLU A 58 15.27 3.67 1.61
N PHE A 59 14.50 3.43 2.68
CA PHE A 59 13.47 4.35 3.17
C PHE A 59 13.67 4.74 4.65
N PRO A 60 14.80 5.39 5.01
CA PRO A 60 15.09 5.72 6.41
C PRO A 60 14.07 6.67 7.04
N ALA A 61 13.42 7.52 6.25
CA ALA A 61 12.41 8.46 6.72
C ALA A 61 11.09 7.78 7.17
N PHE A 62 10.87 6.51 6.79
CA PHE A 62 9.57 5.84 6.97
C PHE A 62 9.45 5.21 8.37
N ALA A 63 10.57 5.09 9.10
CA ALA A 63 10.60 4.54 10.47
C ALA A 63 9.75 5.31 11.48
N GLY A 64 9.43 6.57 11.20
CA GLY A 64 8.60 7.41 12.08
C GLY A 64 7.11 7.45 11.72
N TRP A 65 6.65 6.69 10.73
CA TRP A 65 5.29 6.81 10.21
C TRP A 65 4.23 6.08 11.02
N VAL A 66 4.60 5.05 11.78
CA VAL A 66 3.64 4.31 12.61
C VAL A 66 3.02 5.26 13.65
N GLY A 67 1.69 5.29 13.69
CA GLY A 67 0.89 6.21 14.50
C GLY A 67 0.56 7.54 13.83
N THR A 68 1.08 7.83 12.63
CA THR A 68 0.77 9.02 11.85
C THR A 68 -0.31 8.72 10.80
N ASN A 69 -1.13 9.71 10.43
CA ASN A 69 -2.06 9.53 9.34
C ASN A 69 -1.32 9.51 8.00
N TRP A 70 -1.64 8.56 7.11
CA TRP A 70 -0.92 8.40 5.85
C TRP A 70 -0.92 9.69 5.00
N ILE A 71 -2.01 10.47 5.06
CA ILE A 71 -2.11 11.77 4.35
C ILE A 71 -1.10 12.82 4.83
N GLU A 72 -0.54 12.67 6.03
CA GLU A 72 0.46 13.57 6.61
C GLU A 72 1.88 13.16 6.22
N THR A 73 2.05 11.98 5.63
CA THR A 73 3.37 11.45 5.21
C THR A 73 3.72 11.81 3.77
N VAL A 74 2.80 12.41 3.01
CA VAL A 74 2.96 12.71 1.59
C VAL A 74 3.09 14.22 1.33
N THR A 75 3.54 14.61 0.14
CA THR A 75 3.51 16.02 -0.28
C THR A 75 2.08 16.54 -0.38
N ASP A 76 1.91 17.86 -0.32
CA ASP A 76 0.59 18.48 -0.39
C ASP A 76 -0.13 18.18 -1.71
N GLU A 77 0.61 18.08 -2.82
CA GLU A 77 0.09 17.71 -4.13
C GLU A 77 -0.40 16.27 -4.18
N SER A 78 0.09 15.39 -3.31
CA SER A 78 -0.26 13.96 -3.27
C SER A 78 -1.43 13.64 -2.33
N ARG A 79 -1.89 14.61 -1.54
CA ARG A 79 -3.00 14.42 -0.58
C ARG A 79 -4.33 14.05 -1.26
N PRO A 80 -4.72 14.66 -2.40
CA PRO A 80 -5.94 14.27 -3.11
C PRO A 80 -5.94 12.79 -3.52
N GLU A 81 -4.82 12.28 -3.99
CA GLU A 81 -4.64 10.89 -4.41
C GLU A 81 -4.84 9.93 -3.24
N ILE A 82 -4.28 10.25 -2.07
CA ILE A 82 -4.50 9.46 -0.83
C ILE A 82 -5.98 9.39 -0.50
N MET A 83 -6.67 10.53 -0.50
CA MET A 83 -8.10 10.58 -0.19
C MET A 83 -8.94 9.77 -1.19
N GLU A 84 -8.64 9.88 -2.49
CA GLU A 84 -9.30 9.10 -3.53
C GLU A 84 -9.10 7.59 -3.34
N MET A 85 -7.85 7.16 -3.08
CA MET A 85 -7.51 5.75 -2.89
C MET A 85 -8.20 5.15 -1.66
N LEU A 86 -8.18 5.86 -0.53
CA LEU A 86 -8.86 5.42 0.70
C LEU A 86 -10.38 5.38 0.53
N ALA A 87 -10.96 6.39 -0.12
CA ALA A 87 -12.41 6.44 -0.36
C ALA A 87 -12.86 5.31 -1.29
N ALA A 88 -12.07 5.01 -2.33
CA ALA A 88 -12.41 3.98 -3.29
C ALA A 88 -12.19 2.56 -2.71
N ALA A 89 -11.17 2.36 -1.87
CA ALA A 89 -11.01 1.13 -1.09
C ALA A 89 -12.22 0.87 -0.16
N ARG A 90 -12.69 1.90 0.57
CA ARG A 90 -13.90 1.81 1.43
C ARG A 90 -15.17 1.45 0.65
N ARG A 91 -15.25 1.82 -0.64
CA ARG A 91 -16.37 1.45 -1.54
C ARG A 91 -16.22 0.06 -2.16
N GLY A 92 -15.12 -0.65 -1.87
CA GLY A 92 -14.82 -1.95 -2.49
C GLY A 92 -14.51 -1.85 -3.98
N GLU A 93 -14.13 -0.66 -4.47
CA GLU A 93 -13.81 -0.45 -5.88
C GLU A 93 -12.43 -1.03 -6.20
N VAL A 94 -12.28 -1.54 -7.42
CA VAL A 94 -10.98 -2.00 -7.92
C VAL A 94 -10.00 -0.83 -7.95
N GLN A 95 -8.99 -0.88 -7.10
CA GLN A 95 -7.96 0.14 -7.04
C GLN A 95 -6.91 -0.08 -8.12
N HIS A 96 -6.53 1.02 -8.77
CA HIS A 96 -5.38 1.06 -9.65
C HIS A 96 -4.18 1.55 -8.84
N TRP A 97 -2.98 1.14 -9.24
CA TRP A 97 -1.80 1.73 -8.62
C TRP A 97 -1.75 3.22 -8.91
N ARG A 98 -1.44 3.99 -7.88
CA ARG A 98 -1.26 5.44 -7.92
C ARG A 98 0.07 5.78 -7.31
N GLN A 99 0.78 6.70 -7.97
CA GLN A 99 2.01 7.24 -7.42
C GLN A 99 1.66 8.38 -6.47
N VAL A 100 2.25 8.37 -5.29
CA VAL A 100 2.27 9.48 -4.34
C VAL A 100 3.72 9.81 -4.03
N ASN A 101 3.99 11.06 -3.68
CA ASN A 101 5.33 11.52 -3.38
C ASN A 101 5.46 11.74 -1.87
N HIS A 102 6.56 11.26 -1.29
CA HIS A 102 6.88 11.45 0.12
C HIS A 102 8.05 12.43 0.28
N PRO A 103 7.94 13.49 1.10
CA PRO A 103 9.04 14.41 1.31
C PRO A 103 10.22 13.71 1.97
N SER A 104 11.43 13.96 1.47
CA SER A 104 12.68 13.50 2.09
C SER A 104 13.76 14.59 2.05
N ARG A 105 14.89 14.35 2.73
CA ARG A 105 16.01 15.31 2.78
C ARG A 105 16.65 15.57 1.43
N ASP A 106 16.63 14.57 0.54
CA ASP A 106 17.29 14.61 -0.77
C ASP A 106 16.31 14.87 -1.93
N GLY A 107 15.06 15.23 -1.61
CA GLY A 107 13.97 15.42 -2.55
C GLY A 107 12.82 14.44 -2.34
N ASP A 108 11.76 14.59 -3.12
CA ASP A 108 10.58 13.75 -2.98
C ASP A 108 10.85 12.31 -3.44
N VAL A 109 10.35 11.34 -2.68
CA VAL A 109 10.44 9.91 -2.95
C VAL A 109 9.12 9.44 -3.56
N PRO A 110 9.06 9.16 -4.87
CA PRO A 110 7.85 8.67 -5.52
C PRO A 110 7.63 7.19 -5.21
N ILE A 111 6.52 6.85 -4.56
CA ILE A 111 6.11 5.47 -4.30
C ILE A 111 4.75 5.21 -4.94
N ARG A 112 4.58 4.04 -5.55
CA ARG A 112 3.29 3.60 -6.05
C ARG A 112 2.63 2.70 -5.04
N TYR A 113 1.37 2.97 -4.72
CA TYR A 113 0.56 2.12 -3.86
C TYR A 113 -0.71 1.66 -4.58
N ALA A 114 -1.24 0.54 -4.12
CA ALA A 114 -2.63 0.16 -4.33
C ALA A 114 -3.21 -0.18 -2.95
N VAL A 115 -4.41 0.32 -2.66
CA VAL A 115 -5.10 0.08 -1.39
C VAL A 115 -6.09 -1.06 -1.58
N LEU A 116 -6.15 -1.96 -0.62
CA LEU A 116 -7.17 -3.00 -0.55
C LEU A 116 -7.73 -3.05 0.86
N SER A 117 -9.04 -3.29 0.97
CA SER A 117 -9.67 -3.56 2.25
C SER A 117 -9.51 -5.05 2.57
N VAL A 118 -8.96 -5.32 3.75
CA VAL A 118 -8.98 -6.63 4.40
C VAL A 118 -10.19 -6.65 5.35
N ASN A 119 -10.90 -7.78 5.39
CA ASN A 119 -12.13 -7.97 6.16
C ASN A 119 -11.95 -7.74 7.67
#